data_AF-A0A8S3IRM7-F1
#
_entry.id   AF-A0A8S3IRM7-F1
#
_cell.length_a   1.000
_cell.length_b   1.000
_cell.length_c   1.000
_cell.angle_alpha   90.00
_cell.angle_beta   90.00
_cell.angle_gamma   90.00
#
_symmetry.space_group_name_H-M   'P 1'
#
loop_
_entity.id
_entity.type
_entity.pdbx_description
1 polymer ?
#
loop_
_entity_poly.entity_id
_entity_poly.type
_entity_poly.pdbx_seq_one_letter_code
_entity_poly.pdbx_strand_id
1 'polypeptide(L)'
;MTTLQFPSPKENLLPAQIPLVSPPSQSLDSTKVDRFKGSLMGMAVGDALGASVEFRSRQYLLDHPVSNMQSGGTWGLQAGQWTDDTSMALCLASSL
;
A
#
# COMPACT_ATOMS: atom_id res chain seq x y z
N MET A 1 -18.80 -3.30 11.32
CA MET A 1 -19.66 -4.35 11.92
C MET A 1 -21.02 -4.21 11.25
N THR A 2 -21.30 -5.02 10.22
CA THR A 2 -22.55 -4.93 9.44
C THR A 2 -23.63 -5.66 10.22
N THR A 3 -24.59 -4.93 10.78
CA THR A 3 -25.72 -5.52 11.50
C THR A 3 -26.72 -6.04 10.48
N LEU A 4 -26.90 -7.37 10.40
CA LEU A 4 -27.99 -7.97 9.64
C LEU A 4 -29.30 -7.68 10.37
N GLN A 5 -30.17 -6.85 9.78
CA GLN A 5 -31.50 -6.61 10.31
C GLN A 5 -32.47 -7.57 9.63
N PHE A 6 -32.97 -8.55 10.39
CA PHE A 6 -33.95 -9.50 9.88
C PHE A 6 -35.34 -8.84 9.79
N PRO A 7 -36.10 -9.06 8.69
CA PRO A 7 -37.45 -8.56 8.58
C PRO A 7 -38.39 -9.19 9.62
N SER A 8 -39.48 -8.51 9.94
CA SER A 8 -40.46 -9.01 10.92
C SER A 8 -41.11 -10.31 10.43
N PRO A 9 -41.54 -11.22 11.33
CA PRO A 9 -42.10 -12.55 10.95
C PRO A 9 -43.33 -12.52 10.04
N LYS A 10 -43.91 -11.34 9.79
CA LYS A 10 -45.10 -11.16 8.95
C LYS A 10 -44.77 -10.87 7.48
N GLU A 11 -43.50 -10.70 7.13
CA GLU A 11 -43.07 -10.50 5.75
C GLU A 11 -42.45 -11.79 5.23
N ASN A 12 -43.20 -12.50 4.37
CA ASN A 12 -42.80 -13.79 3.80
C ASN A 12 -41.82 -13.58 2.62
N LEU A 13 -40.75 -12.83 2.86
CA LEU A 13 -39.74 -12.49 1.87
C LEU A 13 -38.77 -13.67 1.71
N LEU A 14 -38.53 -14.10 0.48
CA LEU A 14 -37.47 -15.07 0.19
C LEU A 14 -36.10 -14.46 0.55
N PRO A 15 -35.09 -15.27 0.91
CA PRO A 15 -33.76 -14.75 1.29
C PRO A 15 -33.14 -13.79 0.26
N ALA A 16 -33.44 -14.00 -1.03
CA ALA A 16 -32.99 -13.17 -2.14
C ALA A 16 -33.70 -11.80 -2.25
N GLN A 17 -34.77 -11.59 -1.49
CA GLN A 17 -35.60 -10.37 -1.49
C GLN A 17 -35.31 -9.48 -0.27
N ILE A 18 -34.38 -9.89 0.61
CA ILE A 18 -33.89 -9.04 1.70
C ILE A 18 -33.10 -7.89 1.05
N PRO A 19 -33.50 -6.62 1.25
CA PRO A 19 -32.74 -5.50 0.72
C PRO A 19 -31.33 -5.53 1.29
N LEU A 20 -30.31 -5.62 0.42
CA LEU A 20 -28.94 -5.34 0.83
C LEU A 20 -28.88 -3.87 1.20
N VAL A 21 -28.86 -3.57 2.49
CA VAL A 21 -28.52 -2.24 2.97
C VAL A 21 -27.10 -1.98 2.50
N SER A 22 -26.94 -1.10 1.52
CA SER A 22 -25.62 -0.61 1.13
C SER A 22 -24.95 -0.06 2.39
N PRO A 23 -23.69 -0.44 2.68
CA PRO A 23 -23.00 0.12 3.83
C PRO A 23 -23.11 1.65 3.79
N PRO A 24 -23.25 2.31 4.95
CA PRO A 24 -23.32 3.77 4.99
C PRO A 24 -22.13 4.30 4.19
N SER A 25 -22.39 5.26 3.29
CA SER A 25 -21.35 5.92 2.50
C SER A 25 -20.45 6.68 3.47
N GLN A 26 -19.47 6.00 4.03
CA GLN A 26 -18.46 6.64 4.86
C GLN A 26 -17.60 7.47 3.93
N SER A 27 -17.73 8.79 3.99
CA SER A 27 -16.79 9.69 3.37
C SER A 27 -15.43 9.42 4.01
N LEU A 28 -14.56 8.75 3.26
CA LEU A 28 -13.19 8.55 3.70
C LEU A 28 -12.57 9.93 3.93
N ASP A 29 -12.01 10.14 5.12
CA ASP A 29 -11.21 11.33 5.42
C ASP A 29 -10.06 11.39 4.40
N SER A 30 -10.13 12.35 3.48
CA SER A 30 -9.16 12.50 2.40
C SER A 30 -7.74 12.59 2.94
N THR A 31 -7.55 13.23 4.10
CA THR A 31 -6.25 13.34 4.77
C THR A 31 -5.71 11.97 5.19
N LYS A 32 -6.57 11.07 5.67
CA LYS A 32 -6.17 9.69 6.03
C LYS A 32 -5.83 8.88 4.79
N VAL A 33 -6.65 8.99 3.74
CA VAL A 33 -6.39 8.30 2.47
C VAL A 33 -5.04 8.74 1.89
N ASP A 34 -4.75 10.04 1.91
CA ASP A 34 -3.48 10.57 1.42
C ASP A 34 -2.29 10.08 2.23
N ARG A 35 -2.44 9.96 3.56
CA ARG A 35 -1.42 9.35 4.42
C ARG A 35 -1.19 7.88 4.08
N PHE A 36 -2.24 7.08 3.89
CA PHE A 36 -2.08 5.66 3.54
C PHE A 36 -1.42 5.47 2.18
N LYS A 37 -1.84 6.25 1.17
CA LYS A 37 -1.19 6.27 -0.15
C LYS A 37 0.27 6.70 -0.03
N GLY A 38 0.52 7.77 0.72
CA GLY A 38 1.86 8.30 0.97
C GLY A 38 2.78 7.29 1.66
N SER A 39 2.26 6.49 2.61
CA SER A 39 3.02 5.43 3.25
C SER A 39 3.44 4.33 2.27
N LEU A 40 2.53 3.84 1.43
CA LEU A 40 2.84 2.78 0.48
C LEU A 40 3.78 3.27 -0.63
N MET A 41 3.52 4.45 -1.18
CA MET A 41 4.39 5.08 -2.18
C MET A 41 5.76 5.46 -1.60
N GLY A 42 5.79 6.01 -0.39
CA GLY A 42 7.01 6.41 0.30
C GLY A 42 7.91 5.24 0.63
N MET A 43 7.33 4.09 1.01
CA MET A 43 8.07 2.84 1.16
C MET A 43 8.74 2.41 -0.16
N ALA A 44 8.00 2.39 -1.27
CA ALA A 44 8.56 2.04 -2.58
C ALA A 44 9.64 3.03 -3.06
N VAL A 45 9.47 4.32 -2.78
CA VAL A 45 10.48 5.35 -3.04
C VAL A 45 11.73 5.14 -2.18
N GLY A 46 11.56 4.79 -0.90
CA GLY A 46 12.67 4.53 0.02
C GLY A 46 13.48 3.30 -0.39
N ASP A 47 12.79 2.22 -0.76
CA ASP A 47 13.36 1.00 -1.33
C ASP A 47 14.21 1.33 -2.57
N ALA A 48 13.63 1.96 -3.60
CA ALA A 48 14.35 2.28 -4.83
C ALA A 48 15.56 3.22 -4.61
N LEU A 49 15.48 4.16 -3.67
CA LEU A 49 16.61 5.01 -3.29
C LEU A 49 17.73 4.19 -2.59
N GLY A 50 17.34 3.34 -1.64
CA GLY A 50 18.27 2.55 -0.84
C GLY A 50 18.98 1.44 -1.64
N ALA A 51 18.28 0.81 -2.58
CA ALA A 51 18.78 -0.31 -3.37
C ALA A 51 20.08 0.02 -4.13
N SER A 52 20.18 1.24 -4.65
CA SER A 52 21.37 1.71 -5.39
C SER A 52 22.65 1.76 -4.54
N VAL A 53 22.49 1.87 -3.22
CA VAL A 53 23.60 1.99 -2.25
C VAL A 53 23.62 0.87 -1.21
N GLU A 54 22.85 -0.20 -1.45
CA GLU A 54 22.84 -1.36 -0.58
C GLU A 54 24.26 -1.94 -0.42
N PHE A 55 24.60 -2.36 0.81
CA PHE A 55 25.93 -2.83 1.21
C PHE A 55 27.08 -1.82 1.09
N ARG A 56 26.81 -0.54 0.80
CA ARG A 56 27.82 0.52 0.91
C ARG A 56 28.05 0.91 2.37
N SER A 57 29.30 1.26 2.70
CA SER A 57 29.63 1.73 4.04
C SER A 57 29.04 3.12 4.30
N ARG A 58 28.81 3.45 5.57
CA ARG A 58 28.38 4.80 5.94
C ARG A 58 29.39 5.87 5.49
N GLN A 59 30.70 5.57 5.58
CA GLN A 59 31.75 6.48 5.11
C GLN A 59 31.63 6.77 3.61
N TYR A 60 31.38 5.74 2.79
CA TYR A 60 31.15 5.92 1.35
C TYR A 60 30.01 6.89 1.07
N LEU A 61 28.91 6.81 1.84
CA LEU A 61 27.74 7.69 1.69
C LEU A 61 27.96 9.12 2.17
N LEU A 62 28.93 9.38 3.04
CA LEU A 62 29.32 10.74 3.40
C LEU A 62 30.03 11.42 2.23
N ASP A 63 30.87 10.66 1.51
CA ASP A 63 31.61 11.15 0.34
C ASP A 63 30.74 11.16 -0.93
N HIS A 64 29.74 10.26 -1.02
CA HIS A 64 28.85 10.07 -2.16
C HIS A 64 27.38 10.10 -1.71
N PRO A 65 26.83 11.28 -1.35
CA PRO A 65 25.47 11.39 -0.87
C PRO A 65 24.44 11.03 -1.95
N VAL A 66 23.42 10.27 -1.57
CA VAL A 66 22.26 9.98 -2.43
C VAL A 66 21.42 11.25 -2.53
N SER A 67 21.36 11.83 -3.73
CA SER A 67 20.62 13.08 -4.01
C SER A 67 19.46 12.89 -4.99
N ASN A 68 19.41 11.74 -5.66
CA ASN A 68 18.43 11.40 -6.69
C ASN A 68 18.28 9.87 -6.80
N MET A 69 17.31 9.43 -7.61
CA MET A 69 17.21 8.03 -8.02
C MET A 69 18.37 7.67 -8.95
N GLN A 70 19.11 6.62 -8.62
CA GLN A 70 20.31 6.20 -9.34
C GLN A 70 20.13 4.80 -9.91
N SER A 71 20.71 4.54 -11.08
CA SER A 71 20.85 3.19 -11.62
C SER A 71 22.11 2.51 -11.08
N GLY A 72 22.17 1.19 -11.16
CA GLY A 72 23.32 0.37 -10.73
C GLY A 72 23.09 -0.26 -9.37
N GLY A 73 24.02 -0.03 -8.45
CA GLY A 73 24.02 -0.70 -7.15
C GLY A 73 24.37 -2.18 -7.25
N THR A 74 24.06 -2.92 -6.18
CA THR A 74 24.38 -4.35 -6.05
C THR A 74 23.71 -5.20 -7.11
N TRP A 75 22.51 -4.81 -7.53
CA TRP A 75 21.64 -5.60 -8.41
C TRP A 75 21.58 -5.07 -9.85
N GLY A 76 22.29 -3.98 -10.18
CA GLY A 76 22.31 -3.42 -11.53
C GLY A 76 20.96 -2.84 -11.98
N LEU A 77 20.18 -2.29 -11.05
CA LEU A 77 18.83 -1.78 -11.29
C LEU A 77 18.81 -0.53 -12.15
N GLN A 78 17.71 -0.29 -12.87
CA GLN A 78 17.44 1.01 -13.47
C GLN A 78 16.99 2.01 -12.40
N ALA A 79 17.20 3.31 -12.66
CA ALA A 79 16.78 4.34 -11.71
C ALA A 79 15.28 4.28 -11.44
N GLY A 80 14.90 4.15 -10.16
CA GLY A 80 13.51 4.04 -9.71
C GLY A 80 12.95 2.61 -9.66
N GLN A 81 13.73 1.59 -10.02
CA GLN A 81 13.36 0.21 -9.73
C GLN A 81 13.54 -0.09 -8.23
N TRP A 82 12.54 -0.73 -7.66
CA TRP A 82 12.46 -1.19 -6.27
C TRP A 82 12.75 -2.70 -6.16
N THR A 83 12.98 -3.20 -4.96
CA THR A 83 13.41 -4.58 -4.69
C THR A 83 12.29 -5.46 -4.10
N ASP A 84 12.68 -6.49 -3.36
CA ASP A 84 11.80 -7.42 -2.66
C ASP A 84 10.94 -6.73 -1.59
N ASP A 85 11.40 -5.65 -0.96
CA ASP A 85 10.61 -4.87 0.00
C ASP A 85 9.26 -4.44 -0.60
N THR A 86 9.30 -3.77 -1.75
CA THR A 86 8.08 -3.35 -2.46
C THR A 86 7.33 -4.54 -3.04
N SER A 87 8.03 -5.54 -3.57
CA SER A 87 7.41 -6.75 -4.12
C SER A 87 6.55 -7.47 -3.09
N MET A 88 7.10 -7.71 -1.90
CA MET A 88 6.42 -8.41 -0.81
C MET A 88 5.26 -7.58 -0.25
N ALA A 89 5.43 -6.27 -0.12
CA ALA A 89 4.36 -5.39 0.32
C ALA A 89 3.17 -5.38 -0.66
N LEU A 90 3.43 -5.40 -1.97
CA LEU A 90 2.38 -5.50 -3.00
C LEU A 90 1.69 -6.86 -2.99
N CYS A 91 2.44 -7.95 -2.79
CA CYS A 91 1.86 -9.29 -2.61
C CYS A 91 0.89 -9.32 -1.42
N LEU A 92 1.31 -8.75 -0.27
CA LEU A 92 0.45 -8.66 0.91
C LEU A 92 -0.79 -7.80 0.64
N ALA A 93 -0.60 -6.60 0.07
CA ALA A 93 -1.71 -5.70 -0.25
C ALA A 93 -2.71 -6.32 -1.23
N SER A 94 -2.26 -7.14 -2.17
CA SER A 94 -3.13 -7.82 -3.14
C SER A 94 -3.91 -8.99 -2.54
N SER A 95 -3.46 -9.52 -1.40
CA SER A 95 -4.11 -10.65 -0.71
C SER A 95 -5.22 -10.24 0.25
N LEU A 96 -5.27 -8.97 0.64
CA LEU A 96 -6.21 -8.38 1.60
C LEU A 96 -7.40 -7.71 0.89
#